data_AF-A0A7C1XPT2-F1
#
_entry.id   AF-A0A7C1XPT2-F1
#
_cell.length_a   1.000
_cell.length_b   1.000
_cell.length_c   1.000
_cell.angle_alpha   90.00
_cell.angle_beta   90.00
_cell.angle_gamma   90.00
#
_symmetry.space_group_name_H-M   'P 1'
#
loop_
_entity.id
_entity.type
_entity.pdbx_description
1 polymer ?
#
loop_
_entity_poly.entity_id
_entity_poly.type
_entity_poly.pdbx_seq_one_letter_code
_entity_poly.pdbx_strand_id
1 'polypeptide(L)' 'MKILGVLLILFGLTDFIGSYAGLDVWTDWFGIQLPEVIWRFSAWIEIGLGYLLLKAGSGNEAASQEAE' A
#
# COMPACT_ATOMS: atom_id res chain seq x y z
N MET A 1 1.28 -13.33 -1.98
CA MET A 1 1.23 -11.91 -2.43
C MET A 1 -0.06 -11.18 -2.05
N LYS A 2 -1.23 -11.85 -2.04
CA LYS A 2 -2.53 -11.21 -1.71
C LYS A 2 -2.55 -10.51 -0.35
N ILE A 3 -2.14 -11.20 0.71
CA ILE A 3 -2.13 -10.67 2.08
C ILE A 3 -1.26 -9.41 2.16
N LEU A 4 -0.06 -9.45 1.59
CA LEU A 4 0.84 -8.29 1.52
C LEU A 4 0.23 -7.13 0.73
N GLY A 5 -0.47 -7.42 -0.37
CA GLY A 5 -1.20 -6.41 -1.14
C GLY A 5 -2.31 -5.73 -0.33
N VAL A 6 -3.12 -6.51 0.39
CA VAL A 6 -4.18 -5.96 1.27
C VAL A 6 -3.58 -5.13 2.39
N LEU A 7 -2.52 -5.60 3.05
CA LEU A 7 -1.86 -4.85 4.12
C LEU A 7 -1.30 -3.52 3.62
N LEU A 8 -0.69 -3.51 2.42
CA LEU A 8 -0.13 -2.30 1.84
C LEU A 8 -1.22 -1.30 1.42
N ILE A 9 -2.37 -1.78 0.93
CA ILE A 9 -3.54 -0.92 0.66
C ILE A 9 -4.06 -0.31 1.96
N LEU A 10 -4.22 -1.11 3.02
CA LEU A 10 -4.68 -0.59 4.32
C LEU A 10 -3.69 0.42 4.91
N PHE A 11 -2.39 0.19 4.72
CA PHE A 11 -1.36 1.15 5.11
C PHE A 11 -1.51 2.47 4.35
N GLY A 12 -1.61 2.44 3.02
CA GLY A 12 -1.77 3.67 2.23
C GLY A 12 -3.09 4.40 2.47
N LEU A 13 -4.16 3.69 2.82
CA LEU A 13 -5.40 4.32 3.30
C LEU A 13 -5.21 5.01 4.65
N THR A 14 -4.41 4.41 5.55
CA THR A 14 -4.07 5.00 6.84
C THR A 14 -3.20 6.26 6.66
N ASP A 15 -2.21 6.21 5.76
CA ASP A 15 -1.38 7.36 5.38
C ASP A 15 -2.21 8.50 4.79
N PHE A 16 -3.12 8.17 3.87
CA PHE A 16 -4.05 9.14 3.29
C PHE A 16 -4.91 9.81 4.37
N ILE A 17 -5.64 9.04 5.18
CA ILE A 17 -6.54 9.59 6.21
C ILE A 17 -5.73 10.34 7.27
N GLY A 18 -4.56 9.83 7.65
CA GLY A 18 -3.63 10.47 8.58
C GLY A 18 -3.23 11.85 8.10
N SER A 19 -2.85 11.99 6.83
CA SER A 19 -2.45 13.28 6.26
C SER A 19 -3.58 14.33 6.29
N TYR A 20 -4.85 13.95 6.11
CA TYR A 20 -5.99 14.88 6.28
C TYR A 20 -6.20 15.31 7.74
N ALA A 21 -5.81 14.46 8.69
CA ALA A 21 -5.83 14.77 10.11
C ALA A 21 -4.59 15.56 10.57
N GLY A 22 -3.64 15.87 9.66
CA GLY A 22 -2.39 16.55 9.96
C GLY A 22 -1.32 15.63 10.57
N LEU A 23 -1.48 14.31 10.45
CA LEU A 23 -0.52 13.31 10.91
C LEU A 23 0.38 12.87 9.74
N ASP A 24 1.69 12.88 9.96
CA ASP A 24 2.66 12.37 9.00
C ASP A 24 3.06 10.95 9.43
N VAL A 25 2.41 9.92 8.85
CA VAL A 25 2.66 8.53 9.26
C VAL A 25 4.14 8.16 9.14
N TRP A 26 4.82 8.63 8.11
CA TRP A 26 6.21 8.32 7.84
C TRP A 26 7.15 8.95 8.86
N THR A 27 6.97 10.25 9.16
CA THR A 27 7.81 10.93 10.14
C THR A 27 7.41 10.55 11.57
N ASP A 28 6.12 10.56 11.91
CA ASP A 28 5.63 10.41 13.29
C ASP A 28 5.72 8.98 13.81
N TRP A 29 5.53 7.97 12.96
CA TRP A 29 5.56 6.56 13.41
C TRP A 29 6.89 5.89 13.12
N PHE A 30 7.54 6.23 12.00
CA PHE A 30 8.77 5.57 11.56
C PHE A 30 10.01 6.45 11.67
N GLY A 31 9.87 7.75 11.98
CA GLY A 31 10.99 8.69 12.04
C GLY A 31 11.62 8.99 10.68
N ILE A 32 10.91 8.70 9.58
CA ILE A 32 11.40 8.85 8.22
C ILE A 32 10.82 10.12 7.62
N GLN A 33 11.67 11.15 7.46
CA GLN A 33 11.27 12.37 6.78
C GLN A 33 11.29 12.16 5.27
N LEU A 34 10.11 12.03 4.68
CA LEU A 34 10.00 11.97 3.23
C LEU A 34 10.14 13.37 2.61
N PRO A 35 10.77 13.50 1.43
CA PRO A 35 10.67 14.70 0.63
C PRO A 35 9.21 15.04 0.32
N GLU A 36 8.84 16.31 0.40
CA GLU A 36 7.45 16.81 0.23
C GLU A 36 6.73 16.20 -0.99
N VAL A 37 7.43 16.09 -2.12
CA VAL A 37 6.87 15.50 -3.34
C VAL A 37 6.54 14.03 -3.15
N ILE A 38 7.40 13.26 -2.49
CA ILE A 38 7.20 11.83 -2.26
C ILE A 38 6.09 11.64 -1.22
N TRP A 39 6.12 12.40 -0.13
CA TRP A 39 5.09 12.39 0.91
C TRP A 39 3.70 12.67 0.35
N ARG A 40 3.56 13.66 -0.54
CA ARG A 40 2.25 13.97 -1.15
C ARG A 40 1.68 12.84 -2.02
N PHE A 41 2.54 11.95 -2.50
CA PHE A 41 2.13 10.81 -3.34
C PHE A 41 2.26 9.46 -2.63
N SER A 42 2.73 9.40 -1.38
CA SER A 42 3.05 8.16 -0.66
C SER A 42 1.82 7.26 -0.57
N ALA A 43 0.71 7.79 -0.04
CA ALA A 43 -0.59 7.12 0.01
C ALA A 43 -1.01 6.48 -1.31
N TRP A 44 -0.87 7.21 -2.42
CA TRP A 44 -1.25 6.72 -3.75
C TRP A 44 -0.30 5.64 -4.27
N ILE A 45 1.00 5.76 -3.97
CA ILE A 45 2.02 4.78 -4.32
C ILE A 45 1.76 3.48 -3.56
N GLU A 46 1.48 3.55 -2.25
CA GLU A 46 1.21 2.38 -1.41
C GLU A 46 -0.07 1.66 -1.85
N ILE A 47 -1.17 2.40 -2.05
CA ILE A 47 -2.43 1.82 -2.54
C ILE A 47 -2.23 1.21 -3.93
N GLY A 48 -1.54 1.90 -4.83
CA GLY A 48 -1.28 1.43 -6.20
C GLY A 48 -0.43 0.15 -6.22
N LEU A 49 0.67 0.12 -5.47
CA LEU A 49 1.52 -1.07 -5.34
C LEU A 49 0.78 -2.22 -4.65
N GLY A 50 -0.01 -1.92 -3.62
CA GLY A 50 -0.81 -2.92 -2.90
C GLY A 50 -1.87 -3.55 -3.81
N TYR A 51 -2.52 -2.76 -4.66
CA TYR A 51 -3.44 -3.27 -5.68
C TYR A 51 -2.74 -4.16 -6.71
N LEU A 52 -1.56 -3.77 -7.19
CA LEU A 52 -0.76 -4.58 -8.11
C LEU A 52 -0.37 -5.92 -7.47
N LEU A 53 0.06 -5.92 -6.21
CA LEU A 53 0.41 -7.14 -5.46
C LEU A 53 -0.81 -8.04 -5.22
N LEU A 54 -1.97 -7.45 -4.93
CA LEU A 54 -3.22 -8.18 -4.79
C LEU A 54 -3.61 -8.86 -6.11
N LYS A 55 -3.56 -8.14 -7.23
CA LYS A 55 -3.87 -8.66 -8.56
C LYS A 55 -2.90 -9.76 -8.99
N ALA A 56 -1.60 -9.55 -8.77
CA ALA A 56 -0.57 -10.56 -9.06
C ALA A 56 -0.78 -11.83 -8.22
N GLY A 57 -1.15 -11.69 -6.95
CA GLY A 57 -1.51 -12.82 -6.09
C GLY A 57 -2.77 -13.57 -6.52
N SER A 58 -3.77 -12.87 -7.07
CA SER A 58 -5.02 -13.48 -7.57
C SER A 58 -4.86 -14.22 -8.89
N GLY A 59 -4.04 -13.71 -9.80
CA GLY A 59 -3.77 -14.40 -11.08
C GLY A 59 -3.06 -15.74 -10.88
N ASN A 60 -2.15 -15.82 -9.90
CA ASN A 60 -1.36 -17.03 -9.67
C ASN A 60 -2.18 -18.18 -9.05
N GLU A 61 -3.20 -17.87 -8.24
CA GLU A 61 -4.10 -18.88 -7.64
C GLU A 61 -5.08 -19.46 -8.67
N ALA A 62 -5.56 -18.66 -9.63
CA ALA A 62 -6.44 -19.15 -10.71
C ALA A 62 -5.70 -20.15 -11.62
N ALA A 63 -4.45 -19.85 -11.98
CA ALA A 63 -3.63 -20.74 -12.81
C ALA A 63 -3.22 -22.05 -12.12
N SER A 64 -3.21 -22.08 -10.78
CA SER A 64 -2.88 -23.30 -10.02
C SER A 64 -4.10 -24.20 -9.77
N GLN A 65 -5.33 -23.65 -9.80
CA GLN A 65 -6.57 -24.44 -9.70
C GLN A 65 -6.99 -25.10 -11.03
N GLU A 66 -6.54 -24.58 -12.18
CA GLU A 66 -6.78 -25.20 -13.49
C GLU A 66 -5.80 -26.35 -13.82
N ALA A 67 -4.75 -26.54 -13.01
CA ALA A 67 -3.71 -27.54 -13.22
C ALA A 67 -3.85 -28.79 -12.33
N GLU A 68 -4.92 -28.90 -11.53
CA GLU A 68 -5.29 -30.03 -10.66
C GLU A 68 -6.58 -30.70 -11.16
#